data_AF-A0A7S2YU15-F1
#
_entry.id   AF-A0A7S2YU15-F1
#
_cell.length_a   1.000
_cell.length_b   1.000
_cell.length_c   1.000
_cell.angle_alpha   90.00
_cell.angle_beta   90.00
_cell.angle_gamma   90.00
#
_symmetry.space_group_name_H-M   'P 1'
#
loop_
_entity.id
_entity.type
_entity.pdbx_description
1 polymer ?
#
loop_
_entity_poly.entity_id
_entity_poly.type
_entity_poly.pdbx_seq_one_letter_code
_entity_poly.pdbx_strand_id
1 'polypeptide(L)'
;VKVYRKGLKAGKILVDDVNLVKKALKPKAGSEEEKGKIILTEKPIHHSNVMLYSTAKQQVSRVGHKVVDGKKLRYLVKTGEVLQERPIVKKVKEEPSSDAGDE
;
A
#
# COMPACT_ATOMS: atom_id res chain seq x y z
N VAL A 1 -3.53 8.82 -1.43
CA VAL A 1 -3.87 7.44 -1.01
C VAL A 1 -2.82 6.48 -1.51
N LYS A 2 -2.01 5.89 -0.61
CA LYS A 2 -1.08 4.81 -0.98
C LYS A 2 -1.74 3.47 -0.71
N VAL A 3 -1.40 2.47 -1.52
CA VAL A 3 -1.96 1.12 -1.44
C VAL A 3 -0.82 0.11 -1.43
N TYR A 4 -0.76 -0.71 -0.39
CA TYR A 4 0.30 -1.68 -0.15
C TYR A 4 -0.24 -3.11 -0.26
N ARG A 5 0.56 -4.01 -0.84
CA ARG A 5 0.22 -5.45 -1.00
C ARG A 5 1.19 -6.40 -0.29
N LYS A 6 2.38 -5.93 0.11
CA LYS A 6 3.47 -6.80 0.59
C LYS A 6 3.12 -7.45 1.93
N GLY A 7 3.35 -8.75 2.05
CA GLY A 7 3.19 -9.50 3.31
C GLY A 7 1.73 -9.77 3.74
N LEU A 8 0.76 -9.56 2.85
CA LEU A 8 -0.66 -9.79 3.13
C LEU A 8 -1.16 -11.10 2.50
N LYS A 9 -2.20 -11.69 3.11
CA LYS A 9 -2.92 -12.83 2.52
C LYS A 9 -3.45 -12.46 1.12
N ALA A 10 -3.57 -13.47 0.25
CA ALA A 10 -4.04 -13.30 -1.11
C ALA A 10 -5.32 -12.45 -1.18
N GLY A 11 -5.34 -11.50 -2.11
CA GLY A 11 -6.48 -10.62 -2.33
C GLY A 11 -6.69 -9.52 -1.28
N LYS A 12 -5.81 -9.34 -0.29
CA LYS A 12 -5.89 -8.22 0.65
C LYS A 12 -4.89 -7.12 0.32
N ILE A 13 -5.27 -5.89 0.64
CA ILE A 13 -4.46 -4.68 0.50
C ILE A 13 -4.56 -3.84 1.78
N LEU A 14 -3.50 -3.10 2.09
CA LEU A 14 -3.51 -2.06 3.12
C LEU A 14 -3.65 -0.70 2.44
N VAL A 15 -4.49 0.17 3.00
CA VAL A 15 -4.75 1.50 2.50
C VAL A 15 -4.55 2.47 3.66
N ASP A 16 -3.75 3.50 3.46
CA ASP A 16 -3.49 4.53 4.49
C ASP A 16 -4.79 5.18 4.95
N ASP A 17 -4.93 5.39 6.25
CA ASP A 17 -6.06 6.06 6.91
C ASP A 17 -7.45 5.41 6.68
N VAL A 18 -7.50 4.16 6.22
CA VAL A 18 -8.75 3.41 6.02
C VAL A 18 -8.76 2.15 6.86
N ASN A 19 -9.95 1.79 7.39
CA ASN A 19 -10.16 0.59 8.22
C ASN A 19 -9.27 0.59 9.47
N LEU A 20 -9.30 1.70 10.20
CA LEU A 20 -8.56 1.91 11.44
C LEU A 20 -9.19 1.09 12.57
N VAL A 21 -8.36 0.28 13.23
CA VAL A 21 -8.76 -0.48 14.42
C VAL A 21 -7.96 0.01 15.61
N LYS A 22 -8.66 0.25 16.73
CA LYS A 22 -8.04 0.56 18.01
C LYS A 22 -7.44 -0.71 18.59
N LYS A 23 -6.11 -0.74 18.72
CA LYS A 23 -5.38 -1.84 19.36
C LYS A 23 -4.82 -1.35 20.69
N ALA A 24 -5.20 -2.02 21.78
CA ALA A 24 -4.55 -1.82 23.07
C ALA A 24 -3.20 -2.55 23.07
N LEU A 25 -2.11 -1.81 23.29
CA LEU A 25 -0.80 -2.39 23.51
C LEU A 25 -0.53 -2.51 25.00
N LYS A 26 -0.19 -3.72 25.42
CA LYS A 26 0.32 -3.97 26.75
C LYS A 26 1.68 -3.29 26.91
N PRO A 27 2.01 -2.81 28.12
CA PRO A 27 3.34 -2.31 28.43
C PRO A 27 4.38 -3.41 28.22
N LYS A 28 5.58 -3.07 27.72
CA LYS A 28 6.67 -4.04 27.60
C LYS A 28 7.30 -4.28 28.98
N ALA A 29 7.53 -5.55 29.31
CA ALA A 29 8.27 -5.93 30.51
C ALA A 29 9.74 -5.53 30.33
N GLY A 30 10.25 -4.66 31.20
CA GLY A 30 11.63 -4.15 31.18
C GLY A 30 11.77 -2.64 31.24
N SER A 31 10.68 -1.90 31.07
CA SER A 31 10.64 -0.43 31.22
C SER A 31 9.48 -0.06 32.13
N GLU A 32 9.76 0.25 33.40
CA GLU A 32 8.75 0.70 34.39
C GLU A 32 7.98 1.95 33.95
N GLU A 33 8.52 2.70 32.99
CA GLU A 33 7.96 3.97 32.51
C GLU A 33 7.01 3.85 31.31
N GLU A 34 6.92 2.69 30.65
CA GLU A 34 6.05 2.53 29.48
C GLU A 34 4.60 2.23 29.90
N LYS A 35 3.77 3.27 30.05
CA LYS A 35 2.31 3.11 30.20
C LYS A 35 1.71 2.42 28.96
N GLY A 36 0.68 1.58 29.16
CA GLY A 36 -0.08 0.98 28.07
C GLY A 36 -0.68 2.04 27.14
N LYS A 37 -0.57 1.83 25.82
CA LYS A 37 -1.01 2.80 24.79
C LYS A 37 -2.13 2.21 23.95
N ILE A 38 -3.11 3.04 23.59
CA ILE A 38 -4.10 2.70 22.56
C ILE A 38 -3.57 3.27 21.24
N ILE A 39 -3.26 2.39 20.30
CA ILE A 39 -2.75 2.77 18.97
C ILE A 39 -3.85 2.53 17.93
N LEU A 40 -3.98 3.46 17.00
CA LEU A 40 -4.77 3.28 15.78
C LEU A 40 -3.87 2.62 14.74
N THR A 41 -4.31 1.50 14.18
CA THR A 41 -3.56 0.79 13.13
C THR A 41 -4.52 0.40 12.02
N GLU A 42 -4.10 0.60 10.77
CA GLU A 42 -4.85 0.20 9.59
C GLU A 42 -4.94 -1.33 9.51
N LYS A 43 -6.09 -1.83 9.07
CA LYS A 43 -6.29 -3.26 8.83
C LYS A 43 -6.52 -3.55 7.34
N PRO A 44 -6.05 -4.72 6.86
CA PRO A 44 -6.18 -5.05 5.45
C PRO A 44 -7.65 -5.19 5.01
N ILE A 45 -7.95 -4.68 3.83
CA ILE A 45 -9.26 -4.75 3.15
C ILE A 45 -9.14 -5.67 1.94
N HIS A 46 -10.23 -6.34 1.56
CA HIS A 46 -10.25 -7.16 0.36
C HIS A 46 -10.27 -6.29 -0.91
N HIS A 47 -9.45 -6.64 -1.90
CA HIS A 47 -9.28 -5.88 -3.14
C HIS A 47 -10.57 -5.71 -3.97
N SER A 48 -11.57 -6.57 -3.79
CA SER A 48 -12.88 -6.42 -4.45
C SER A 48 -13.69 -5.24 -3.94
N ASN A 49 -13.39 -4.75 -2.74
CA ASN A 49 -14.16 -3.68 -2.08
C ASN A 49 -13.60 -2.29 -2.40
N VAL A 50 -12.62 -2.20 -3.30
CA VAL A 50 -12.01 -0.93 -3.71
C VAL A 50 -12.11 -0.76 -5.22
N MET A 51 -12.25 0.50 -5.64
CA MET A 51 -12.23 0.90 -7.05
C MET A 51 -11.15 1.94 -7.30
N LEU A 52 -10.71 2.04 -8.55
CA LEU A 52 -9.83 3.13 -8.94
C LEU A 52 -10.63 4.42 -9.06
N TYR A 53 -9.99 5.50 -8.63
CA TYR A 53 -10.55 6.83 -8.62
C TYR A 53 -9.80 7.69 -9.64
N SER A 54 -10.53 8.37 -10.51
CA SER A 54 -9.98 9.42 -11.36
C SER A 54 -9.98 10.73 -10.58
N THR A 55 -8.80 11.32 -10.38
CA THR A 55 -8.67 12.65 -9.78
C THR A 55 -9.15 13.75 -10.72
N ALA A 56 -9.01 13.55 -12.04
CA ALA A 56 -9.40 14.54 -13.04
C ALA A 56 -10.92 14.68 -13.19
N LYS A 57 -11.67 13.57 -13.20
CA LYS A 57 -13.14 13.58 -13.35
C LYS A 57 -13.88 13.29 -12.04
N GLN A 58 -13.15 13.19 -10.93
CA GLN A 58 -13.68 12.93 -9.58
C GLN A 58 -14.66 11.75 -9.50
N GLN A 59 -14.39 10.69 -10.27
CA GLN A 59 -15.30 9.55 -10.40
C GLN A 59 -14.59 8.23 -10.22
N VAL A 60 -15.28 7.28 -9.58
CA VAL A 60 -14.85 5.88 -9.48
C VAL A 60 -15.15 5.12 -10.77
N SER A 61 -14.19 4.30 -11.22
CA SER A 61 -14.33 3.52 -12.45
C SER A 61 -13.68 2.14 -12.37
N ARG A 62 -14.19 1.22 -13.20
CA ARG A 62 -13.59 -0.11 -13.43
C ARG A 62 -12.41 0.03 -14.38
N VAL A 63 -11.54 -0.97 -14.37
CA VAL A 63 -10.37 -1.07 -15.25
C VAL A 63 -10.76 -1.84 -16.51
N GLY A 64 -10.45 -1.27 -17.66
CA GLY A 64 -10.40 -1.94 -18.96
C GLY A 64 -8.95 -2.15 -19.42
N HIS A 65 -8.78 -2.99 -20.44
CA HIS A 65 -7.50 -3.22 -21.10
C HIS A 65 -7.61 -2.87 -22.59
N LYS A 66 -6.65 -2.12 -23.11
CA LYS A 66 -6.57 -1.79 -24.54
C LYS A 66 -5.14 -2.01 -25.01
N VAL A 67 -4.98 -2.50 -26.24
CA VAL A 67 -3.67 -2.58 -26.89
C VAL A 67 -3.52 -1.34 -27.76
N VAL A 68 -2.46 -0.58 -27.52
CA VAL A 68 -2.08 0.61 -28.32
C VAL A 68 -0.61 0.45 -28.65
N ASP A 69 -0.26 0.51 -29.93
CA ASP A 69 1.11 0.40 -30.44
C ASP A 69 1.86 -0.85 -29.93
N GLY A 70 1.16 -1.98 -29.88
CA GLY A 70 1.69 -3.27 -29.40
C GLY A 70 1.83 -3.39 -27.88
N LYS A 71 1.53 -2.35 -27.09
CA LYS A 71 1.60 -2.36 -25.62
C LYS A 71 0.20 -2.48 -25.01
N LYS A 72 0.05 -3.37 -24.03
CA LYS A 72 -1.20 -3.57 -23.30
C LYS A 72 -1.32 -2.54 -22.18
N LEU A 73 -2.16 -1.54 -22.40
CA LEU A 73 -2.44 -0.48 -21.44
C LEU A 73 -3.69 -0.79 -20.63
N ARG A 74 -3.71 -0.26 -19.40
CA ARG A 74 -4.89 -0.24 -18.55
C ARG A 74 -5.55 1.12 -18.66
N TYR A 75 -6.87 1.16 -18.71
CA TYR A 75 -7.62 2.42 -18.75
C TYR A 75 -8.85 2.37 -17.85
N LEU A 76 -9.36 3.53 -17.45
CA LEU A 76 -10.61 3.66 -16.71
C LEU A 76 -11.78 3.66 -17.70
N VAL A 77 -12.73 2.72 -17.53
CA VAL A 77 -13.81 2.51 -18.52
C VAL A 77 -14.72 3.72 -18.66
N LYS A 78 -15.01 4.44 -17.57
CA LYS A 78 -15.90 5.62 -17.58
C LYS A 78 -15.21 6.88 -18.10
N THR A 79 -13.94 7.07 -17.77
CA THR A 79 -13.25 8.33 -18.06
C THR A 79 -12.37 8.25 -19.30
N GLY A 80 -11.99 7.04 -19.73
CA GLY A 80 -11.04 6.81 -20.83
C GLY A 80 -9.58 7.07 -20.44
N GLU A 81 -9.31 7.46 -19.19
CA GLU A 81 -7.96 7.79 -18.74
C GLU A 81 -7.07 6.55 -18.70
N VAL A 82 -5.90 6.67 -19.31
CA VAL A 82 -4.88 5.62 -19.29
C VAL A 82 -4.18 5.64 -17.95
N LEU A 83 -4.14 4.49 -17.30
CA LEU A 83 -3.41 4.29 -16.06
C LEU A 83 -1.95 4.00 -16.41
N GLN A 84 -1.03 4.84 -15.93
CA GLN A 84 0.40 4.56 -16.05
C GLN A 84 0.75 3.27 -15.29
N GLU A 85 1.59 2.44 -15.89
CA GLU A 85 2.16 1.27 -15.20
C GLU A 85 2.94 1.78 -13.99
N ARG A 86 2.58 1.30 -12.79
CA ARG A 86 3.38 1.61 -11.60
C ARG A 86 4.78 1.02 -11.83
N PRO A 87 5.87 1.76 -11.59
CA PRO A 87 7.18 1.15 -11.55
C PRO A 87 7.16 0.09 -10.46
N ILE A 88 7.49 -1.15 -10.81
CA ILE A 88 7.81 -2.17 -9.81
C ILE A 88 9.06 -1.64 -9.13
N VAL A 89 8.91 -1.03 -7.94
CA VAL A 89 10.05 -0.62 -7.13
C VAL A 89 10.75 -1.90 -6.70
N LYS A 90 11.70 -2.38 -7.51
CA LYS A 90 12.72 -3.34 -7.07
C LYS A 90 13.55 -2.56 -6.06
N LYS A 91 13.23 -2.70 -4.77
CA LYS A 91 14.05 -2.11 -3.72
C LYS A 91 15.40 -2.85 -3.77
N VAL A 92 16.44 -2.12 -4.17
CA VAL A 92 17.84 -2.58 -4.12
C VAL A 92 18.12 -3.01 -2.68
N LYS A 93 18.75 -4.17 -2.53
CA LYS A 93 19.23 -4.69 -1.26
C LYS A 93 20.38 -3.78 -0.83
N GLU A 94 20.17 -2.94 0.19
CA GLU A 94 21.29 -2.29 0.88
C GLU A 94 22.07 -3.40 1.58
N GLU A 95 23.23 -3.73 1.04
CA GLU A 95 24.24 -4.54 1.74
C GLU A 95 24.74 -3.72 2.94
N PRO A 96 24.89 -4.32 4.13
CA PRO A 96 25.36 -3.60 5.30
C PRO A 96 26.76 -3.05 5.03
N SER A 97 26.94 -1.74 5.25
CA SER A 97 28.26 -1.12 5.27
C SER A 97 29.13 -1.87 6.27
N SER A 98 30.14 -2.57 5.75
CA SER A 98 31.26 -3.09 6.51
C SER A 98 32.09 -1.89 6.98
N ASP A 99 31.66 -1.26 8.06
CA ASP A 99 32.50 -0.38 8.85
C ASP A 99 32.69 -1.03 10.22
N ALA A 100 33.42 -2.14 10.19
CA ALA A 100 34.15 -2.71 11.30
C ALA A 100 35.60 -2.79 10.83
N GLY A 101 36.28 -1.64 10.89
CA GLY A 101 37.71 -1.51 10.68
C GLY A 101 38.30 -0.97 11.97
N ASP A 102 39.11 -1.80 12.60
CA ASP A 102 39.89 -1.57 13.81
C ASP A 102 40.69 -0.26 13.80
N GLU A 103 40.62 0.51 14.89
CA GLU A 103 41.75 1.05 15.67
C GLU A 103 41.27 1.61 17.03
#